data_AF-G0Y7C6-F1
#
_entry.id   AF-G0Y7C6-F1
#
_cell.length_a   1.000
_cell.length_b   1.000
_cell.length_c   1.000
_cell.angle_alpha   90.00
_cell.angle_beta   90.00
_cell.angle_gamma   90.00
#
_symmetry.space_group_name_H-M   'P 1'
#
loop_
_entity.id
_entity.type
_entity.pdbx_description
1 polymer ?
#
loop_
_entity_poly.entity_id
_entity_poly.type
_entity_poly.pdbx_seq_one_letter_code
_entity_poly.pdbx_strand_id
1 'polypeptide(L)'
;QHASMDYGKDLDLTIQGHFTNNQGTMNLFVQDGRVATLNAGHQASMIFNNLVDSATGFYKPLIKINNAQNLTKNKEHVLVKARNIDYNLVGVQGA
;
A
#
# COMPACT_ATOMS: atom_id res chain seq x y z
N GLN A 1 -0.19 6.13 14.41
CA GLN A 1 0.52 6.28 13.12
C GLN A 1 1.66 5.26 13.08
N HIS A 2 2.23 4.97 11.91
CA HIS A 2 3.24 3.92 11.69
C HIS A 2 2.75 2.46 11.73
N ALA A 3 1.45 2.23 11.61
CA ALA A 3 0.91 0.87 11.49
C ALA A 3 1.49 0.17 10.24
N SER A 4 1.68 -1.14 10.37
CA SER A 4 2.09 -2.03 9.31
C SER A 4 0.96 -3.03 9.06
N MET A 5 0.62 -3.25 7.81
CA MET A 5 -0.40 -4.23 7.42
C MET A 5 0.24 -5.26 6.50
N ASP A 6 0.32 -6.50 6.98
CA ASP A 6 0.88 -7.62 6.23
C ASP A 6 -0.27 -8.39 5.57
N TYR A 7 -0.30 -8.42 4.22
CA TYR A 7 -1.29 -9.21 3.49
C TYR A 7 -0.73 -9.82 2.19
N GLY A 8 -1.44 -10.80 1.64
CA GLY A 8 -0.99 -11.53 0.44
C GLY A 8 -0.36 -12.89 0.71
N LYS A 9 -0.69 -13.53 1.85
CA LYS A 9 -0.26 -14.91 2.13
C LYS A 9 -1.25 -15.99 1.66
N ASP A 10 -2.52 -15.66 1.39
CA ASP A 10 -3.51 -16.68 1.02
C ASP A 10 -4.68 -16.18 0.14
N LEU A 11 -5.14 -14.92 0.25
CA LEU A 11 -6.31 -14.42 -0.50
C LEU A 11 -6.31 -12.89 -0.69
N ASP A 12 -7.08 -12.42 -1.67
CA ASP A 12 -7.49 -11.02 -1.80
C ASP A 12 -8.24 -10.55 -0.55
N LEU A 13 -7.96 -9.32 -0.12
CA LEU A 13 -8.69 -8.72 1.00
C LEU A 13 -9.85 -7.90 0.47
N THR A 14 -11.06 -8.16 0.95
CA THR A 14 -12.23 -7.35 0.62
C THR A 14 -12.73 -6.59 1.84
N ILE A 15 -12.81 -5.27 1.72
CA ILE A 15 -13.35 -4.34 2.70
C ILE A 15 -14.61 -3.75 2.08
N GLN A 16 -15.78 -4.01 2.67
CA GLN A 16 -17.06 -3.50 2.12
C GLN A 16 -17.16 -1.97 2.19
N GLY A 17 -16.53 -1.36 3.19
CA GLY A 17 -16.55 0.08 3.44
C GLY A 17 -15.40 0.85 2.76
N HIS A 18 -14.98 1.91 3.45
CA HIS A 18 -13.82 2.70 3.10
C HIS A 18 -12.53 2.03 3.58
N PHE A 19 -11.45 2.23 2.85
CA PHE A 19 -10.11 1.91 3.30
C PHE A 19 -9.33 3.21 3.56
N THR A 20 -8.57 3.27 4.64
CA THR A 20 -7.71 4.42 4.94
C THR A 20 -6.36 3.92 5.40
N ASN A 21 -5.33 4.20 4.61
CA ASN A 21 -3.95 4.09 5.02
C ASN A 21 -3.47 5.46 5.51
N ASN A 22 -3.47 5.66 6.84
CA ASN A 22 -2.98 6.90 7.45
C ASN A 22 -1.52 6.77 7.88
N GLN A 23 -0.61 7.13 6.97
CA GLN A 23 0.86 7.13 7.18
C GLN A 23 1.39 5.75 7.63
N GLY A 24 0.70 4.69 7.20
CA GLY A 24 1.09 3.30 7.38
C GLY A 24 1.72 2.72 6.11
N THR A 25 2.22 1.50 6.24
CA THR A 25 2.77 0.73 5.11
C THR A 25 2.02 -0.57 4.96
N MET A 26 1.57 -0.86 3.74
CA MET A 26 1.05 -2.16 3.34
C MET A 26 2.21 -3.04 2.84
N ASN A 27 2.51 -4.14 3.52
CA ASN A 27 3.49 -5.12 3.05
C ASN A 27 2.78 -6.26 2.33
N LEU A 28 3.11 -6.40 1.04
CA LEU A 28 2.58 -7.42 0.14
C LEU A 28 3.58 -8.53 -0.03
N PHE A 29 3.14 -9.76 0.08
CA PHE A 29 3.98 -10.93 -0.19
C PHE A 29 3.67 -11.48 -1.58
N VAL A 30 4.72 -11.76 -2.35
CA VAL A 30 4.60 -12.42 -3.65
C VAL A 30 4.40 -13.92 -3.44
N GLN A 31 3.35 -14.46 -4.04
CA GLN A 31 3.00 -15.88 -4.02
C GLN A 31 2.59 -16.33 -5.41
N ASP A 32 3.15 -17.45 -5.88
CA ASP A 32 2.87 -18.00 -7.21
C ASP A 32 2.97 -16.97 -8.33
N GLY A 33 3.94 -16.06 -8.21
CA GLY A 33 4.21 -15.00 -9.18
C GLY A 33 3.21 -13.83 -9.17
N ARG A 34 2.29 -13.75 -8.20
CA ARG A 34 1.32 -12.66 -8.05
C ARG A 34 1.31 -12.09 -6.63
N VAL A 35 0.55 -11.02 -6.44
CA VAL A 35 0.21 -10.43 -5.13
C VAL A 35 -1.30 -10.38 -5.00
N ALA A 36 -1.79 -10.38 -3.76
CA ALA A 36 -3.21 -10.19 -3.48
C ALA A 36 -3.64 -8.73 -3.74
N THR A 37 -4.87 -8.56 -4.19
CA THR A 37 -5.52 -7.26 -4.34
C THR A 37 -6.28 -6.88 -3.06
N LEU A 38 -6.11 -5.63 -2.61
CA LEU A 38 -7.02 -5.00 -1.65
C LEU A 38 -8.20 -4.39 -2.40
N ASN A 39 -9.40 -4.88 -2.12
CA ASN A 39 -10.66 -4.41 -2.69
C ASN A 39 -11.42 -3.60 -1.66
N ALA A 40 -11.51 -2.28 -1.83
CA ALA A 40 -12.35 -1.40 -1.04
C ALA A 40 -13.68 -1.15 -1.78
N GLY A 41 -14.81 -1.41 -1.11
CA GLY A 41 -16.14 -1.27 -1.68
C GLY A 41 -16.54 0.19 -1.96
N HIS A 42 -15.87 1.14 -1.29
CA HIS A 42 -16.06 2.58 -1.43
C HIS A 42 -14.74 3.28 -1.80
N GLN A 43 -14.32 4.28 -1.02
CA GLN A 43 -13.10 5.05 -1.25
C GLN A 43 -11.91 4.41 -0.53
N ALA A 44 -10.75 4.46 -1.17
CA ALA A 44 -9.46 4.24 -0.52
C ALA A 44 -8.75 5.59 -0.33
N SER A 45 -8.29 5.89 0.87
CA SER A 45 -7.52 7.10 1.17
C SER A 45 -6.09 6.74 1.54
N MET A 46 -5.13 7.28 0.80
CA MET A 46 -3.70 7.13 0.97
C MET A 46 -3.13 8.43 1.52
N ILE A 47 -2.80 8.44 2.80
CA ILE A 47 -2.30 9.63 3.49
C ILE A 47 -0.82 9.43 3.81
N PHE A 48 0.02 10.35 3.37
CA PHE A 48 1.49 10.28 3.50
C PHE A 48 2.06 11.60 4.01
N ASN A 49 3.32 11.59 4.45
CA ASN A 49 4.03 12.77 4.91
C ASN A 49 5.36 12.92 4.17
N ASN A 50 6.04 14.04 4.39
CA ASN A 50 7.35 14.38 3.82
C ASN A 50 8.51 14.07 4.79
N LEU A 51 8.29 13.23 5.82
CA LEU A 51 9.37 12.84 6.72
C LEU A 51 10.27 11.82 6.02
N VAL A 52 11.56 12.17 5.92
CA VAL A 52 12.59 11.29 5.41
C VAL A 52 12.98 10.31 6.52
N ASP A 53 12.86 9.02 6.23
CA ASP A 53 13.33 7.96 7.12
C ASP A 53 14.87 7.94 7.10
N SER A 54 15.48 8.12 8.27
CA SER A 54 16.94 8.25 8.40
C SER A 54 17.70 6.96 8.10
N ALA A 55 17.06 5.79 8.18
CA ALA A 55 17.71 4.52 7.88
C ALA A 55 17.79 4.27 6.36
N THR A 56 16.84 4.79 5.60
CA THR A 56 16.78 4.61 4.15
C THR A 56 17.18 5.85 3.35
N GLY A 57 17.17 7.03 3.98
CA GLY A 57 17.33 8.31 3.29
C GLY A 57 16.16 8.67 2.37
N PHE A 58 15.00 8.02 2.53
CA PHE A 58 13.84 8.17 1.65
C PHE A 58 12.53 8.28 2.44
N TYR A 59 11.44 8.69 1.80
CA TYR A 59 10.12 8.72 2.44
C TYR A 59 9.62 7.33 2.78
N LYS A 60 8.82 7.21 3.85
CA LYS A 60 8.18 5.94 4.20
C LYS A 60 7.21 5.50 3.08
N PRO A 61 7.34 4.27 2.54
CA PRO A 61 6.48 3.81 1.46
C PRO A 61 5.05 3.52 1.95
N LEU A 62 4.05 3.86 1.13
CA LEU A 62 2.66 3.45 1.34
C LEU A 62 2.47 1.95 1.13
N ILE A 63 3.20 1.36 0.17
CA ILE A 63 3.14 -0.05 -0.20
C ILE A 63 4.56 -0.57 -0.40
N LYS A 64 4.85 -1.74 0.18
CA LYS A 64 6.08 -2.49 -0.02
C LYS A 64 5.74 -3.88 -0.56
N ILE A 65 6.29 -4.25 -1.71
CA ILE A 65 6.17 -5.62 -2.25
C ILE A 65 7.45 -6.38 -1.88
N ASN A 66 7.33 -7.32 -0.96
CA ASN A 66 8.43 -8.20 -0.58
C ASN A 66 8.60 -9.30 -1.63
N ASN A 67 9.86 -9.63 -1.95
CA ASN A 67 10.21 -10.62 -2.97
C ASN A 67 9.70 -10.28 -4.39
N ALA A 68 9.66 -8.99 -4.75
CA ALA A 68 9.18 -8.52 -6.04
C ALA A 68 9.90 -9.14 -7.25
N GLN A 69 11.13 -9.65 -7.08
CA GLN A 69 11.86 -10.39 -8.12
C GLN A 69 11.12 -11.66 -8.58
N ASN A 70 10.23 -12.21 -7.76
CA ASN A 70 9.47 -13.42 -8.05
C ASN A 70 8.16 -13.13 -8.82
N LEU A 71 7.80 -11.87 -9.07
CA LEU A 71 6.59 -11.53 -9.82
C LEU A 71 6.66 -12.06 -11.25
N THR A 72 5.52 -12.56 -11.75
CA THR A 72 5.36 -12.86 -13.17
C THR A 72 5.55 -11.57 -13.98
N LYS A 73 6.59 -11.55 -14.81
CA LYS A 73 6.90 -10.40 -15.67
C LYS A 73 5.85 -10.23 -16.76
N ASN A 74 5.74 -9.02 -17.30
CA ASN A 74 4.88 -8.68 -18.43
C ASN A 74 3.39 -8.98 -18.16
N LYS A 75 2.99 -8.92 -16.89
CA LYS A 75 1.62 -9.13 -16.42
C LYS A 75 1.24 -8.00 -15.48
N GLU A 76 0.00 -7.55 -15.57
CA GLU A 76 -0.56 -6.60 -14.62
C GLU A 76 -0.74 -7.27 -13.25
N HIS A 77 -0.34 -6.56 -12.18
CA HIS A 77 -0.56 -6.95 -10.79
C HIS A 77 -1.35 -5.84 -10.09
N VAL A 78 -2.65 -6.06 -9.89
CA VAL A 78 -3.52 -5.06 -9.26
C VAL A 78 -3.33 -5.08 -7.75
N LEU A 79 -2.87 -3.96 -7.17
CA LEU A 79 -2.59 -3.87 -5.73
C LEU A 79 -3.81 -3.40 -4.94
N VAL A 80 -4.48 -2.35 -5.43
CA VAL A 80 -5.62 -1.71 -4.77
C VAL A 80 -6.71 -1.45 -5.81
N LYS A 81 -7.93 -1.84 -5.49
CA LYS A 81 -9.14 -1.56 -6.26
C LYS A 81 -10.15 -0.87 -5.35
N ALA A 82 -10.63 0.29 -5.78
CA ALA A 82 -11.63 1.09 -5.06
C ALA A 82 -12.46 1.90 -6.07
N ARG A 83 -13.56 2.51 -5.63
CA ARG A 83 -14.32 3.45 -6.49
C ARG A 83 -13.52 4.70 -6.80
N ASN A 84 -12.88 5.26 -5.77
CA ASN A 84 -11.96 6.40 -5.83
C ASN A 84 -10.74 6.09 -4.96
N ILE A 85 -9.57 6.58 -5.36
CA ILE A 85 -8.35 6.51 -4.56
C ILE A 85 -7.84 7.92 -4.36
N ASP A 86 -7.94 8.41 -3.12
CA ASP A 86 -7.54 9.76 -2.76
C ASP A 86 -6.13 9.76 -2.18
N TYR A 87 -5.35 10.76 -2.56
CA TYR A 87 -3.96 10.94 -2.13
C TYR A 87 -3.83 12.25 -1.36
N ASN A 88 -3.43 12.18 -0.09
CA ASN A 88 -3.36 13.34 0.79
C ASN A 88 -1.99 13.44 1.45
N LEU A 89 -1.31 14.57 1.25
CA LEU A 89 -0.11 14.91 1.98
C LEU A 89 -0.51 15.55 3.32
N VAL A 90 -0.05 14.97 4.43
CA VAL A 90 -0.09 15.56 5.77
C VAL A 90 1.35 15.83 6.19
N GLY A 91 1.81 17.04 5.92
CA GLY A 91 3.14 17.51 6.31
C GLY A 91 3.05 18.61 7.35
N VAL A 92 4.13 18.80 8.11
CA VAL A 92 4.33 20.07 8.84
C VAL A 92 4.65 21.13 7.79
N GLN A 93 4.02 22.29 7.85
CA GLN A 93 4.33 23.43 6.97
C GLN A 93 5.84 23.74 7.04
N GLY A 94 6.51 23.80 5.89
CA GLY A 94 7.89 24.31 5.78
C GLY A 94 8.93 23.32 5.24
N ALA A 95 8.61 22.60 4.16
CA ALA A 95 9.65 22.14 3.23
C ALA A 95 10.01 23.30 2.28
#